data_AF-A0A971LF61-F1
#
_entry.id   AF-A0A971LF61-F1
#
_cell.length_a   1.000
_cell.length_b   1.000
_cell.length_c   1.000
_cell.angle_alpha   90.00
_cell.angle_beta   90.00
_cell.angle_gamma   90.00
#
_symmetry.space_group_name_H-M   'P 1'
#
loop_
_entity.id
_entity.type
_entity.pdbx_description
1 polymer ?
#
loop_
_entity_poly.entity_id
_entity_poly.type
_entity_poly.pdbx_seq_one_letter_code
_entity_poly.pdbx_strand_id
1 'polypeptide(L)'
;MLNQDLTSFDIEQVPFSCYGADIAFSRIINGPEQFIGHLGLRSLYGLFSDQETYPFILLDEQENWLVPDLQMCAVELEATSGQRFMRMCFHDDQTVHMQANTRLMLAKTELRGFLSDRVMQHENGVWEIAGDDGSIRIRVHKGSIISRSGWSSTGKVCEKIEVLLLPDAAGQLDFCFWYAGLTSIEPAHISYMNDLACRRAEYEEFKRKFTTSLDKYTETMELAAYISWHSVVLPEGYIKHPVMLVSKNIMNMVWGWDYAFNAYALVDKQPELAYAQFLAMTAMQDEFGAYPDAFHARREVRSFVKPPVQGFFLDKMYRLSP
;
A
#
# COMPACT_ATOMS: atom_id res chain seq x y z
N MET A 1 -19.40 -8.33 4.23
CA MET A 1 -20.61 -7.72 3.60
C MET A 1 -20.19 -6.33 3.16
N LEU A 2 -19.68 -6.22 1.93
CA LEU A 2 -19.19 -4.97 1.38
C LEU A 2 -20.25 -3.86 1.52
N ASN A 3 -19.80 -2.66 1.86
CA ASN A 3 -20.66 -1.48 1.85
C ASN A 3 -21.31 -1.36 0.47
N GLN A 4 -22.63 -1.59 0.42
CA GLN A 4 -23.42 -1.76 -0.81
C GLN A 4 -23.41 -0.51 -1.71
N ASP A 5 -22.89 0.61 -1.23
CA ASP A 5 -22.88 1.91 -1.91
C ASP A 5 -21.56 2.22 -2.65
N LEU A 6 -20.53 1.37 -2.55
CA LEU A 6 -19.26 1.60 -3.28
C LEU A 6 -19.09 0.66 -4.46
N THR A 7 -18.55 1.23 -5.54
CA THR A 7 -18.06 0.51 -6.71
C THR A 7 -17.04 -0.57 -6.30
N SER A 8 -17.24 -1.79 -6.79
CA SER A 8 -16.29 -2.88 -6.63
C SER A 8 -15.14 -2.70 -7.63
N PHE A 9 -13.92 -3.02 -7.20
CA PHE A 9 -12.73 -2.97 -8.05
C PHE A 9 -12.09 -4.35 -8.18
N ASP A 10 -11.38 -4.56 -9.29
CA ASP A 10 -10.67 -5.80 -9.58
C ASP A 10 -9.23 -5.74 -9.06
N ILE A 11 -8.94 -6.54 -8.02
CA ILE A 11 -7.61 -6.59 -7.40
C ILE A 11 -6.52 -7.16 -8.32
N GLU A 12 -6.89 -7.86 -9.39
CA GLU A 12 -5.94 -8.33 -10.40
C GLU A 12 -5.38 -7.18 -11.24
N GLN A 13 -6.12 -6.07 -11.34
CA GLN A 13 -5.75 -4.93 -12.17
C GLN A 13 -5.21 -3.77 -11.33
N VAL A 14 -5.84 -3.50 -10.19
CA VAL A 14 -5.53 -2.37 -9.32
C VAL A 14 -5.25 -2.88 -7.92
N PRO A 15 -4.12 -2.52 -7.29
CA PRO A 15 -3.86 -2.94 -5.92
C PRO A 15 -4.78 -2.23 -4.93
N PHE A 16 -5.03 -2.86 -3.79
CA PHE A 16 -5.70 -2.21 -2.66
C PHE A 16 -4.67 -1.35 -1.89
N SER A 17 -4.93 -0.05 -1.79
CA SER A 17 -4.08 0.91 -1.07
C SER A 17 -4.94 2.12 -0.68
N CYS A 18 -4.37 3.08 0.04
CA CYS A 18 -5.04 4.33 0.37
C CYS A 18 -4.21 5.54 -0.06
N TYR A 19 -4.83 6.71 -0.03
CA TYR A 19 -4.15 7.98 -0.23
C TYR A 19 -3.05 8.15 0.81
N GLY A 20 -1.85 8.47 0.33
CA GLY A 20 -0.69 8.75 1.15
C GLY A 20 0.19 7.53 1.44
N ALA A 21 -0.34 6.31 1.33
CA ALA A 21 0.37 5.11 1.76
C ALA A 21 1.52 4.67 0.86
N ASP A 22 2.67 4.34 1.45
CA ASP A 22 3.79 3.67 0.75
C ASP A 22 3.71 2.14 0.81
N ILE A 23 2.51 1.61 1.09
CA ILE A 23 2.19 0.19 1.06
C ILE A 23 0.97 -0.10 0.19
N ALA A 24 0.94 -1.28 -0.40
CA ALA A 24 -0.20 -1.76 -1.18
C ALA A 24 -0.38 -3.27 -1.03
N PHE A 25 -1.61 -3.73 -1.26
CA PHE A 25 -1.94 -5.15 -1.30
C PHE A 25 -2.32 -5.56 -2.72
N SER A 26 -1.77 -6.67 -3.18
CA SER A 26 -2.11 -7.27 -4.46
C SER A 26 -1.82 -8.76 -4.41
N ARG A 27 -2.22 -9.50 -5.44
CA ARG A 27 -1.68 -10.84 -5.60
C ARG A 27 -0.18 -10.79 -5.82
N ILE A 28 0.51 -11.76 -5.26
CA ILE A 28 1.94 -11.95 -5.45
C ILE A 28 2.14 -12.60 -6.81
N ILE A 29 2.90 -11.93 -7.68
CA ILE A 29 3.19 -12.39 -9.06
C ILE A 29 4.68 -12.63 -9.32
N ASN A 30 5.53 -12.30 -8.36
CA ASN A 30 6.98 -12.53 -8.38
C ASN A 30 7.43 -13.03 -7.00
N GLY A 31 8.52 -13.79 -6.95
CA GLY A 31 9.07 -14.42 -5.75
C GLY A 31 8.86 -15.94 -5.70
N PRO A 32 8.96 -16.56 -4.52
CA PRO A 32 8.86 -18.02 -4.38
C PRO A 32 7.51 -18.57 -4.85
N GLU A 33 7.53 -19.65 -5.65
CA GLU A 33 6.35 -20.23 -6.31
C GLU A 33 5.18 -20.50 -5.36
N GLN A 34 5.47 -20.98 -4.14
CA GLN A 34 4.46 -21.28 -3.13
C GLN A 34 3.59 -20.07 -2.76
N PHE A 35 4.10 -18.84 -2.85
CA PHE A 35 3.37 -17.63 -2.50
C PHE A 35 2.64 -16.98 -3.69
N ILE A 36 2.92 -17.42 -4.92
CA ILE A 36 2.33 -16.85 -6.12
C ILE A 36 0.81 -17.02 -6.09
N GLY A 37 0.09 -15.95 -6.41
CA GLY A 37 -1.37 -15.90 -6.40
C GLY A 37 -2.00 -15.63 -5.03
N HIS A 38 -1.24 -15.69 -3.93
CA HIS A 38 -1.75 -15.28 -2.62
C HIS A 38 -1.78 -13.75 -2.50
N LEU A 39 -2.63 -13.24 -1.61
CA LEU A 39 -2.61 -11.83 -1.24
C LEU A 39 -1.29 -11.52 -0.52
N GLY A 40 -0.61 -10.45 -0.93
CA GLY A 40 0.59 -9.97 -0.27
C GLY A 40 0.54 -8.48 -0.06
N LEU A 41 1.05 -8.05 1.10
CA LEU A 41 1.45 -6.68 1.33
C LEU A 41 2.78 -6.44 0.60
N ARG A 42 2.91 -5.31 -0.08
CA ARG A 42 4.13 -4.85 -0.72
C ARG A 42 4.56 -3.51 -0.13
N SER A 43 5.83 -3.39 0.21
CA SER A 43 6.45 -2.08 0.44
C SER A 43 6.77 -1.44 -0.91
N LEU A 44 6.31 -0.22 -1.16
CA LEU A 44 6.45 0.42 -2.48
C LEU A 44 7.81 1.11 -2.68
N TYR A 45 8.84 0.63 -2.00
CA TYR A 45 10.21 1.08 -2.16
C TYR A 45 10.96 0.17 -3.16
N GLY A 46 11.75 0.80 -4.04
CA GLY A 46 12.46 0.12 -5.11
C GLY A 46 11.62 -0.05 -6.37
N LEU A 47 12.23 -0.68 -7.38
CA LEU A 47 11.49 -1.14 -8.55
C LEU A 47 10.58 -2.29 -8.13
N PHE A 48 9.51 -2.54 -8.90
CA PHE A 48 8.56 -3.62 -8.61
C PHE A 48 9.21 -4.97 -8.26
N SER A 49 10.26 -5.37 -8.97
CA SER A 49 10.99 -6.62 -8.73
C SER A 49 11.79 -6.65 -7.43
N ASP A 50 12.10 -5.49 -6.87
CA ASP A 50 12.99 -5.31 -5.72
C ASP A 50 12.18 -5.10 -4.42
N GLN A 51 10.85 -4.93 -4.53
CA GLN A 51 9.96 -4.64 -3.41
C GLN A 51 9.87 -5.82 -2.44
N GLU A 52 9.96 -5.52 -1.14
CA GLU A 52 9.65 -6.52 -0.13
C GLU A 52 8.16 -6.89 -0.17
N THR A 53 7.90 -8.19 -0.11
CA THR A 53 6.55 -8.74 -0.16
C THR A 53 6.30 -9.64 1.05
N TYR A 54 5.12 -9.46 1.64
CA TYR A 54 4.69 -10.15 2.86
C TYR A 54 3.34 -10.85 2.60
N PRO A 55 3.35 -12.17 2.34
CA PRO A 55 2.13 -12.92 2.07
C PRO A 55 1.21 -12.96 3.29
N PHE A 56 -0.09 -12.70 3.07
CA PHE A 56 -1.18 -12.93 4.02
C PHE A 56 -1.96 -14.16 3.57
N ILE A 57 -1.78 -15.27 4.27
CA ILE A 57 -2.38 -16.56 3.92
C ILE A 57 -3.45 -16.92 4.94
N LEU A 58 -4.66 -17.18 4.47
CA LEU A 58 -5.73 -17.73 5.28
C LEU A 58 -5.46 -19.22 5.49
N LEU A 59 -5.60 -19.67 6.73
CA LEU A 59 -5.40 -21.06 7.13
C LEU A 59 -6.69 -21.62 7.73
N ASP A 60 -6.98 -22.89 7.46
CA ASP A 60 -8.00 -23.64 8.22
C ASP A 60 -7.47 -24.14 9.58
N GLU A 61 -8.29 -24.90 10.30
CA GLU A 61 -7.95 -25.45 11.62
C GLU A 61 -6.85 -26.51 11.56
N GLN A 62 -6.64 -27.13 10.40
CA GLN A 62 -5.54 -28.07 10.12
C GLN A 62 -4.30 -27.35 9.55
N GLU A 63 -4.34 -26.02 9.47
CA GLU A 63 -3.29 -25.17 8.89
C GLU A 63 -3.04 -25.41 7.39
N ASN A 64 -4.04 -25.92 6.67
CA ASN A 64 -3.99 -25.94 5.21
C ASN A 64 -4.19 -24.52 4.67
N TRP A 65 -3.45 -24.21 3.60
CA TRP A 65 -3.54 -22.91 2.94
C TRP A 65 -4.84 -22.83 2.15
N LEU A 66 -5.55 -21.73 2.33
CA LEU A 66 -6.78 -21.44 1.62
C LEU A 66 -6.51 -20.46 0.49
N VAL A 67 -7.22 -20.65 -0.62
CA VAL A 67 -7.27 -19.70 -1.73
C VAL A 67 -8.59 -18.95 -1.62
N PRO A 68 -8.61 -17.71 -1.09
CA PRO A 68 -9.84 -16.96 -0.93
C PRO A 68 -10.25 -16.26 -2.24
N ASP A 69 -11.56 -16.08 -2.38
CA ASP A 69 -12.13 -15.08 -3.26
C ASP A 69 -11.84 -13.69 -2.67
N LEU A 70 -11.36 -12.77 -3.51
CA LEU A 70 -11.02 -11.41 -3.10
C LEU A 70 -12.05 -10.44 -3.67
N GLN A 71 -12.58 -9.57 -2.82
CA GLN A 71 -13.50 -8.51 -3.21
C GLN A 71 -13.06 -7.22 -2.55
N MET A 72 -13.01 -6.13 -3.30
CA MET A 72 -12.62 -4.84 -2.76
C MET A 72 -13.46 -3.70 -3.28
N CYS A 73 -13.57 -2.66 -2.45
CA CYS A 73 -14.00 -1.34 -2.83
C CYS A 73 -12.87 -0.35 -2.47
N ALA A 74 -13.12 0.96 -2.62
CA ALA A 74 -12.09 1.98 -2.41
C ALA A 74 -11.43 1.97 -1.02
N VAL A 75 -12.13 1.45 0.00
CA VAL A 75 -11.73 1.59 1.41
C VAL A 75 -11.71 0.28 2.19
N GLU A 76 -12.11 -0.82 1.58
CA GLU A 76 -12.16 -2.14 2.22
C GLU A 76 -11.83 -3.25 1.23
N LEU A 77 -11.02 -4.21 1.67
CA LEU A 77 -10.71 -5.46 0.99
C LEU A 77 -11.15 -6.63 1.87
N GLU A 78 -11.94 -7.54 1.30
CA GLU A 78 -12.46 -8.75 1.93
C GLU A 78 -11.90 -9.98 1.19
N ALA A 79 -11.42 -10.96 1.94
CA ALA A 79 -10.94 -12.25 1.46
C ALA A 79 -11.78 -13.36 2.11
N THR A 80 -12.51 -14.14 1.30
CA THR A 80 -13.46 -15.14 1.80
C THR A 80 -13.16 -16.54 1.26
N SER A 81 -13.27 -17.56 2.12
CA SER A 81 -13.17 -18.97 1.75
C SER A 81 -14.20 -19.79 2.56
N GLY A 82 -15.34 -20.11 1.94
CA GLY A 82 -16.47 -20.72 2.63
C GLY A 82 -17.04 -19.80 3.71
N GLN A 83 -16.99 -20.23 4.98
CA GLN A 83 -17.42 -19.42 6.14
C GLN A 83 -16.28 -18.62 6.76
N ARG A 84 -15.05 -18.77 6.25
CA ARG A 84 -13.86 -18.09 6.75
C ARG A 84 -13.67 -16.79 6.01
N PHE A 85 -13.28 -15.75 6.72
CA PHE A 85 -13.00 -14.45 6.15
C PHE A 85 -11.84 -13.75 6.85
N MET A 86 -11.24 -12.84 6.10
CA MET A 86 -10.43 -11.75 6.58
C MET A 86 -10.89 -10.49 5.85
N ARG A 87 -10.95 -9.37 6.56
CA ARG A 87 -11.24 -8.06 6.00
C ARG A 87 -10.27 -7.04 6.53
N MET A 88 -9.98 -6.03 5.73
CA MET A 88 -9.07 -4.97 6.10
C MET A 88 -9.52 -3.60 5.59
N CYS A 89 -9.19 -2.57 6.35
CA CYS A 89 -9.24 -1.18 5.94
C CYS A 89 -8.02 -0.43 6.49
N PHE A 90 -7.69 0.71 5.89
CA PHE A 90 -6.63 1.57 6.40
C PHE A 90 -7.15 2.40 7.59
N HIS A 91 -6.36 2.50 8.66
CA HIS A 91 -6.61 3.46 9.76
C HIS A 91 -6.10 4.85 9.36
N ASP A 92 -4.87 4.89 8.84
CA ASP A 92 -4.18 6.05 8.27
C ASP A 92 -3.33 5.61 7.05
N ASP A 93 -2.38 6.44 6.59
CA ASP A 93 -1.50 6.15 5.46
C ASP A 93 -0.44 5.05 5.73
N GLN A 94 -0.23 4.67 6.98
CA GLN A 94 0.80 3.70 7.38
C GLN A 94 0.24 2.45 8.06
N THR A 95 -1.00 2.55 8.55
CA THR A 95 -1.63 1.58 9.44
C THR A 95 -2.83 0.93 8.77
N VAL A 96 -2.90 -0.40 8.90
CA VAL A 96 -4.00 -1.23 8.41
C VAL A 96 -4.64 -1.95 9.59
N HIS A 97 -5.95 -1.83 9.70
CA HIS A 97 -6.78 -2.53 10.67
C HIS A 97 -7.38 -3.77 10.00
N MET A 98 -7.18 -4.94 10.60
CA MET A 98 -7.66 -6.22 10.10
C MET A 98 -8.57 -6.92 11.10
N GLN A 99 -9.61 -7.55 10.57
CA GLN A 99 -10.46 -8.47 11.31
C GLN A 99 -10.61 -9.78 10.54
N ALA A 100 -10.57 -10.90 11.26
CA ALA A 100 -10.76 -12.22 10.67
C ALA A 100 -11.47 -13.15 11.65
N ASN A 101 -12.06 -14.22 11.12
CA ASN A 101 -12.58 -15.34 11.93
C ASN A 101 -11.79 -16.63 11.74
N THR A 102 -10.62 -16.54 11.10
CA THR A 102 -9.76 -17.66 10.78
C THR A 102 -8.30 -17.33 11.10
N ARG A 103 -7.46 -18.37 11.13
CA ARG A 103 -6.02 -18.23 11.31
C ARG A 103 -5.41 -17.53 10.10
N LEU A 104 -4.49 -16.62 10.35
CA LEU A 104 -3.71 -15.96 9.30
C LEU A 104 -2.24 -16.28 9.50
N MET A 105 -1.54 -16.52 8.40
CA MET A 105 -0.09 -16.57 8.36
C MET A 105 0.43 -15.35 7.62
N LEU A 106 1.34 -14.63 8.27
CA LEU A 106 2.16 -13.59 7.68
C LEU A 106 3.58 -14.12 7.50
N ALA A 107 4.10 -14.05 6.28
CA ALA A 107 5.46 -14.45 5.95
C ALA A 107 6.24 -13.29 5.31
N LYS A 108 7.53 -13.49 5.04
CA LYS A 108 8.35 -12.63 4.18
C LYS A 108 8.87 -13.47 3.02
N THR A 109 8.70 -13.01 1.77
CA THR A 109 9.03 -13.81 0.58
C THR A 109 10.53 -14.01 0.39
N GLU A 110 11.32 -12.95 0.64
CA GLU A 110 12.76 -12.94 0.45
C GLU A 110 13.46 -12.50 1.74
N LEU A 111 14.52 -13.22 2.10
CA LEU A 111 15.36 -12.91 3.26
C LEU A 111 16.74 -12.46 2.76
N ARG A 112 17.26 -11.37 3.31
CA ARG A 112 18.59 -10.83 2.98
C ARG A 112 19.72 -11.51 3.74
N GLY A 113 19.39 -12.22 4.82
CA GLY A 113 20.32 -13.11 5.52
C GLY A 113 20.87 -12.53 6.83
N PHE A 114 22.20 -12.33 6.92
CA PHE A 114 22.93 -12.16 8.18
C PHE A 114 22.36 -11.03 9.07
N LEU A 115 21.66 -11.42 10.15
CA LEU A 115 21.08 -10.56 11.19
C LEU A 115 20.07 -9.48 10.74
N SER A 116 19.74 -9.36 9.45
CA SER A 116 18.79 -8.37 8.92
C SER A 116 17.35 -8.78 9.20
N ASP A 117 17.04 -10.05 8.96
CA ASP A 117 15.69 -10.60 9.04
C ASP A 117 15.43 -11.16 10.43
N ARG A 118 14.36 -10.70 11.07
CA ARG A 118 13.95 -11.19 12.39
C ARG A 118 12.48 -10.93 12.66
N VAL A 119 11.96 -11.69 13.61
CA VAL A 119 10.73 -11.37 14.31
C VAL A 119 11.06 -11.16 15.78
N MET A 120 10.60 -10.06 16.35
CA MET A 120 10.82 -9.73 17.76
C MET A 120 9.54 -9.25 18.41
N GLN A 121 9.41 -9.49 19.71
CA GLN A 121 8.35 -8.94 20.53
C GLN A 121 8.96 -7.88 21.45
N HIS A 122 8.38 -6.68 21.42
CA HIS A 122 8.72 -5.57 22.30
C HIS A 122 8.05 -5.74 23.66
N GLU A 123 8.62 -5.13 24.70
CA GLU A 123 8.09 -5.21 26.08
C GLU A 123 6.66 -4.70 26.22
N ASN A 124 6.28 -3.72 25.39
CA ASN A 124 4.92 -3.19 25.35
C ASN A 124 3.93 -4.13 24.63
N GLY A 125 4.36 -5.30 24.15
CA GLY A 125 3.56 -6.31 23.47
C GLY A 125 3.40 -6.13 21.96
N VAL A 126 4.02 -5.11 21.35
CA VAL A 126 4.09 -4.96 19.88
C VAL A 126 5.01 -6.03 19.31
N TRP A 127 4.60 -6.67 18.23
CA TRP A 127 5.46 -7.55 17.44
C TRP A 127 6.05 -6.78 16.27
N GLU A 128 7.28 -7.07 15.90
CA GLU A 128 7.97 -6.45 14.78
C GLU A 128 8.52 -7.54 13.87
N ILE A 129 8.24 -7.42 12.57
CA ILE A 129 8.88 -8.15 11.50
C ILE A 129 9.81 -7.17 10.79
N ALA A 130 11.11 -7.41 10.88
CA ALA A 130 12.10 -6.54 10.28
C ALA A 130 12.09 -6.64 8.75
N GLY A 131 12.01 -5.48 8.10
CA GLY A 131 12.22 -5.31 6.67
C GLY A 131 13.44 -4.44 6.37
N ASP A 132 13.72 -4.30 5.08
CA ASP A 132 14.88 -3.62 4.52
C ASP A 132 14.69 -2.09 4.56
N ASP A 133 13.53 -1.60 4.11
CA ASP A 133 13.20 -0.17 4.04
C ASP A 133 12.38 0.34 5.24
N GLY A 134 11.92 -0.60 6.07
CA GLY A 134 11.03 -0.39 7.21
C GLY A 134 10.56 -1.73 7.77
N SER A 135 9.95 -1.71 8.95
CA SER A 135 9.46 -2.89 9.64
C SER A 135 7.94 -2.89 9.72
N ILE A 136 7.34 -4.07 9.63
CA ILE A 136 5.93 -4.27 9.96
C ILE A 136 5.83 -4.42 11.46
N ARG A 137 5.04 -3.57 12.10
CA ARG A 137 4.73 -3.65 13.52
C ARG A 137 3.29 -4.06 13.71
N ILE A 138 3.01 -4.96 14.65
CA ILE A 138 1.71 -5.61 14.81
C ILE A 138 1.27 -5.51 16.26
N ARG A 139 0.03 -5.06 16.46
CA ARG A 139 -0.69 -5.06 17.73
C ARG A 139 -1.94 -5.90 17.60
N VAL A 140 -2.05 -6.96 18.40
CA VAL A 140 -3.27 -7.78 18.48
C VAL A 140 -4.18 -7.26 19.58
N HIS A 141 -5.44 -6.99 19.24
CA HIS A 141 -6.48 -6.54 20.16
C HIS A 141 -7.41 -7.70 20.59
N LYS A 142 -7.68 -8.64 19.69
CA LYS A 142 -8.36 -9.91 19.97
C LYS A 142 -7.66 -11.06 19.27
N GLY A 143 -7.56 -12.19 19.95
CA GLY A 143 -6.78 -13.33 19.50
C GLY A 143 -5.37 -13.32 20.07
N SER A 144 -4.45 -13.96 19.35
CA SER A 144 -3.05 -14.07 19.77
C SER A 144 -2.14 -14.12 18.55
N ILE A 145 -0.84 -13.92 18.79
CA ILE A 145 0.19 -13.96 17.77
C ILE A 145 1.33 -14.84 18.27
N ILE A 146 1.87 -15.67 17.39
CA ILE A 146 3.04 -16.51 17.65
C ILE A 146 4.01 -16.42 16.47
N SER A 147 5.31 -16.43 16.76
CA SER A 147 6.32 -16.58 15.72
C SER A 147 6.74 -18.05 15.59
N ARG A 148 6.78 -18.52 14.35
CA ARG A 148 7.38 -19.79 13.93
C ARG A 148 8.59 -19.54 13.02
N SER A 149 9.23 -18.38 13.19
CA SER A 149 10.42 -18.02 12.43
C SER A 149 11.59 -18.95 12.75
N GLY A 150 12.26 -19.42 11.71
CA GLY A 150 13.39 -20.35 11.79
C GLY A 150 14.72 -19.62 11.81
N TRP A 151 15.66 -20.14 12.59
CA TRP A 151 17.04 -19.65 12.66
C TRP A 151 18.00 -20.79 12.41
N SER A 152 19.10 -20.51 11.70
CA SER A 152 20.18 -21.46 11.52
C SER A 152 20.72 -21.95 12.87
N SER A 153 21.39 -23.10 12.86
CA SER A 153 22.00 -23.69 14.08
C SER A 153 22.99 -22.75 14.80
N THR A 154 23.53 -21.75 14.09
CA THR A 154 24.41 -20.73 14.66
C THR A 154 23.68 -19.54 15.31
N GLY A 155 22.38 -19.40 15.07
CA GLY A 155 21.56 -18.28 15.51
C GLY A 155 21.82 -16.95 14.77
N LYS A 156 22.60 -16.95 13.68
CA LYS A 156 23.04 -15.71 13.00
C LYS A 156 22.25 -15.37 11.74
N VAL A 157 21.51 -16.32 11.21
CA VAL A 157 20.77 -16.20 9.95
C VAL A 157 19.36 -16.66 10.22
N CYS A 158 18.38 -15.80 9.96
CA CYS A 158 16.99 -16.19 9.91
C CYS A 158 16.76 -16.91 8.58
N GLU A 159 16.27 -18.15 8.65
CA GLU A 159 16.04 -19.01 7.49
C GLU A 159 14.58 -18.95 7.02
N LYS A 160 13.70 -18.46 7.90
CA LYS A 160 12.26 -18.36 7.63
C LYS A 160 11.65 -17.30 8.53
N ILE A 161 10.89 -16.37 7.97
CA ILE A 161 9.95 -15.53 8.73
C ILE A 161 8.54 -16.08 8.55
N GLU A 162 7.94 -16.49 9.66
CA GLU A 162 6.56 -16.94 9.72
C GLU A 162 5.93 -16.50 11.04
N VAL A 163 4.84 -15.76 10.95
CA VAL A 163 4.07 -15.27 12.08
C VAL A 163 2.63 -15.73 11.91
N LEU A 164 2.09 -16.41 12.93
CA LEU A 164 0.70 -16.83 12.93
C LEU A 164 -0.11 -15.92 13.84
N LEU A 165 -1.23 -15.46 13.31
CA LEU A 165 -2.27 -14.74 14.01
C LEU A 165 -3.45 -15.69 14.18
N LEU A 166 -3.87 -15.87 15.43
CA LEU A 166 -4.83 -16.88 15.85
C LEU A 166 -6.07 -16.19 16.42
N PRO A 167 -7.28 -16.55 15.97
CA PRO A 167 -8.52 -16.10 16.61
C PRO A 167 -8.59 -16.49 18.09
N ASP A 168 -9.34 -15.72 18.86
CA ASP A 168 -9.65 -16.04 20.24
C ASP A 168 -10.65 -17.21 20.36
N ALA A 169 -11.07 -17.55 21.58
CA ALA A 169 -12.03 -18.61 21.84
C ALA A 169 -13.43 -18.34 21.24
N ALA A 170 -13.76 -17.08 20.92
CA ALA A 170 -14.99 -16.69 20.24
C ALA A 170 -14.84 -16.71 18.71
N GLY A 171 -13.68 -17.14 18.19
CA GLY A 171 -13.37 -17.16 16.77
C GLY A 171 -13.14 -15.76 16.20
N GLN A 172 -12.69 -14.80 17.02
CA GLN A 172 -12.41 -13.43 16.59
C GLN A 172 -10.92 -13.14 16.60
N LEU A 173 -10.42 -12.61 15.49
CA LEU A 173 -9.09 -12.02 15.35
C LEU A 173 -9.27 -10.56 14.97
N ASP A 174 -8.67 -9.65 15.74
CA ASP A 174 -8.72 -8.20 15.55
C ASP A 174 -7.32 -7.64 15.87
N PHE A 175 -6.70 -6.99 14.90
CA PHE A 175 -5.34 -6.47 15.04
C PHE A 175 -5.11 -5.31 14.08
N CYS A 176 -4.18 -4.43 14.45
CA CYS A 176 -3.62 -3.46 13.53
C CYS A 176 -2.17 -3.84 13.24
N PHE A 177 -1.73 -3.56 12.01
CA PHE A 177 -0.31 -3.45 11.74
C PHE A 177 -0.01 -2.11 11.09
N TRP A 178 1.22 -1.63 11.26
CA TRP A 178 1.70 -0.44 10.58
C TRP A 178 3.11 -0.62 10.06
N TYR A 179 3.41 0.01 8.93
CA TYR A 179 4.72 0.01 8.33
C TYR A 179 5.50 1.23 8.82
N ALA A 180 6.63 1.01 9.50
CA ALA A 180 7.41 2.11 10.09
C ALA A 180 8.91 1.90 9.94
N GLY A 181 9.65 3.01 9.81
CA GLY A 181 11.11 3.00 9.90
C GLY A 181 11.62 2.85 11.34
N LEU A 182 12.76 3.47 11.62
CA LEU A 182 13.40 3.43 12.95
C LEU A 182 12.51 4.04 14.04
N THR A 183 11.93 5.20 13.76
CA THR A 183 10.97 5.85 14.64
C THR A 183 9.58 5.31 14.33
N SER A 184 8.89 4.86 15.36
CA SER A 184 7.54 4.34 15.26
C SER A 184 6.72 4.85 16.41
N ILE A 185 5.52 5.32 16.09
CA ILE A 185 4.49 5.67 17.05
C ILE A 185 3.39 4.62 16.89
N GLU A 186 3.00 3.99 18.01
CA GLU A 186 1.87 3.06 17.96
C GLU A 186 0.58 3.85 17.65
N PRO A 187 -0.19 3.44 16.62
CA PRO A 187 -1.39 4.14 16.24
C PRO A 187 -2.48 4.04 17.31
N ALA A 188 -3.37 5.02 17.34
CA ALA A 188 -4.52 4.95 18.23
C ALA A 188 -5.46 3.81 17.82
N HIS A 189 -5.93 3.03 18.78
CA HIS A 189 -6.91 1.99 18.49
C HIS A 189 -8.33 2.57 18.56
N ILE A 190 -9.02 2.55 17.42
CA ILE A 190 -10.47 2.81 17.31
C ILE A 190 -11.16 1.59 16.69
N SER A 191 -12.49 1.60 16.65
CA SER A 191 -13.23 0.48 16.05
C SER A 191 -13.02 0.41 14.54
N TYR A 192 -13.02 -0.81 14.00
CA TYR A 192 -12.93 -1.05 12.55
C TYR A 192 -13.97 -0.25 11.75
N MET A 193 -15.19 -0.12 12.27
CA MET A 193 -16.24 0.65 11.60
C MET A 193 -15.95 2.16 11.58
N ASN A 194 -15.26 2.68 12.60
CA ASN A 194 -14.86 4.08 12.61
C ASN A 194 -13.72 4.34 11.62
N ASP A 195 -12.72 3.44 11.53
CA ASP A 195 -11.68 3.52 10.50
C ASP A 195 -12.28 3.53 9.09
N LEU A 196 -13.19 2.60 8.83
CA LEU A 196 -13.89 2.49 7.56
C LEU A 196 -14.72 3.74 7.23
N ALA A 197 -15.39 4.32 8.23
CA ALA A 197 -16.16 5.55 8.05
C ALA A 197 -15.25 6.76 7.76
N CYS A 198 -14.11 6.88 8.44
CA CYS A 198 -13.12 7.92 8.20
C CYS A 198 -12.55 7.82 6.77
N ARG A 199 -12.06 6.63 6.35
CA ARG A 199 -11.54 6.43 5.00
C ARG A 199 -12.58 6.68 3.92
N ARG A 200 -13.84 6.29 4.16
CA ARG A 200 -14.97 6.55 3.26
C ARG A 200 -15.19 8.05 3.07
N ALA A 201 -15.24 8.81 4.16
CA ALA A 201 -15.43 10.25 4.09
C ALA A 201 -14.30 10.94 3.30
N GLU A 202 -13.05 10.52 3.52
CA GLU A 202 -11.91 11.04 2.77
C GLU A 202 -11.96 10.70 1.28
N TYR A 203 -12.26 9.44 0.95
CA TYR A 203 -12.39 9.01 -0.45
C TYR A 203 -13.54 9.73 -1.16
N GLU A 204 -14.71 9.84 -0.53
CA GLU A 204 -15.86 10.51 -1.14
C GLU A 204 -15.61 12.01 -1.38
N GLU A 205 -14.91 12.70 -0.46
CA GLU A 205 -14.55 14.10 -0.71
C GLU A 205 -13.57 14.24 -1.88
N PHE A 206 -12.58 13.34 -2.00
CA PHE A 206 -11.68 13.34 -3.15
C PHE A 206 -12.41 13.03 -4.45
N LYS A 207 -13.24 11.99 -4.44
CA LYS A 207 -14.02 11.49 -5.58
C LYS A 207 -15.05 12.50 -6.08
N ARG A 208 -15.61 13.35 -5.21
CA ARG A 208 -16.66 14.34 -5.57
C ARG A 208 -16.31 15.22 -6.77
N LYS A 209 -15.02 15.42 -7.05
CA LYS A 209 -14.52 16.21 -8.18
C LYS A 209 -14.38 15.41 -9.48
N PHE A 210 -14.36 14.09 -9.41
CA PHE A 210 -14.32 13.18 -10.56
C PHE A 210 -15.75 12.92 -11.04
N THR A 211 -16.23 13.78 -11.93
CA THR A 211 -17.59 13.68 -12.48
C THR A 211 -17.56 13.69 -14.02
N THR A 212 -18.58 13.08 -14.61
CA THR A 212 -18.80 13.08 -16.06
C THR A 212 -20.28 13.30 -16.33
N SER A 213 -20.60 14.07 -17.37
CA SER A 213 -21.98 14.22 -17.85
C SER A 213 -22.37 13.16 -18.89
N LEU A 214 -21.46 12.24 -19.20
CA LEU A 214 -21.65 11.16 -20.17
C LEU A 214 -21.77 9.83 -19.42
N ASP A 215 -22.98 9.29 -19.36
CA ASP A 215 -23.31 8.07 -18.61
C ASP A 215 -22.40 6.88 -18.95
N LYS A 216 -22.00 6.74 -20.22
CA LYS A 216 -21.09 5.68 -20.68
C LYS A 216 -19.70 5.72 -20.03
N TYR A 217 -19.32 6.82 -19.38
CA TYR A 217 -18.03 6.99 -18.69
C TYR A 217 -18.16 7.00 -17.17
N THR A 218 -19.35 6.78 -16.60
CA THR A 218 -19.57 6.83 -15.14
C THR A 218 -18.66 5.82 -14.42
N GLU A 219 -18.67 4.55 -14.83
CA GLU A 219 -17.81 3.51 -14.23
C GLU A 219 -16.32 3.80 -14.44
N THR A 220 -15.94 4.35 -15.59
CA THR A 220 -14.55 4.74 -15.86
C THR A 220 -14.10 5.90 -14.97
N MET A 221 -15.00 6.85 -14.69
CA MET A 221 -14.71 7.99 -13.83
C MET A 221 -14.57 7.55 -12.36
N GLU A 222 -15.39 6.60 -11.91
CA GLU A 222 -15.25 5.94 -10.61
C GLU A 222 -13.88 5.27 -10.46
N LEU A 223 -13.47 4.49 -11.47
CA LEU A 223 -12.15 3.86 -11.47
C LEU A 223 -11.01 4.88 -11.51
N ALA A 224 -11.14 5.93 -12.31
CA ALA A 224 -10.15 7.00 -12.37
C ALA A 224 -10.01 7.73 -11.03
N ALA A 225 -11.13 7.99 -10.33
CA ALA A 225 -11.12 8.60 -9.01
C ALA A 225 -10.34 7.74 -8.00
N TYR A 226 -10.63 6.43 -7.97
CA TYR A 226 -9.93 5.50 -7.09
C TYR A 226 -8.44 5.40 -7.43
N ILE A 227 -8.09 5.21 -8.71
CA ILE A 227 -6.68 5.11 -9.13
C ILE A 227 -5.92 6.39 -8.78
N SER A 228 -6.49 7.56 -9.06
CA SER A 228 -5.87 8.84 -8.72
C SER A 228 -5.73 9.05 -7.22
N TRP A 229 -6.74 8.68 -6.42
CA TRP A 229 -6.71 8.82 -4.98
C TRP A 229 -5.70 7.87 -4.33
N HIS A 230 -5.81 6.57 -4.63
CA HIS A 230 -4.97 5.57 -3.98
C HIS A 230 -3.52 5.67 -4.45
N SER A 231 -3.22 6.27 -5.61
CA SER A 231 -1.84 6.37 -6.12
C SER A 231 -1.05 7.53 -5.53
N VAL A 232 -1.64 8.33 -4.63
CA VAL A 232 -0.90 9.38 -3.93
C VAL A 232 -0.04 8.79 -2.82
N VAL A 233 1.18 9.30 -2.70
CA VAL A 233 2.10 9.07 -1.57
C VAL A 233 2.49 10.41 -0.94
N LEU A 234 2.77 10.39 0.36
CA LEU A 234 3.13 11.60 1.12
C LEU A 234 4.64 11.92 1.03
N PRO A 235 5.06 13.13 1.42
CA PRO A 235 6.47 13.48 1.46
C PRO A 235 7.29 12.55 2.34
N GLU A 236 8.24 11.85 1.73
CA GLU A 236 9.22 11.04 2.43
C GLU A 236 10.52 10.94 1.62
N GLY A 237 11.67 11.01 2.31
CA GLY A 237 12.98 10.81 1.67
C GLY A 237 13.18 11.78 0.50
N TYR A 238 13.39 11.29 -0.72
CA TYR A 238 13.50 12.13 -1.92
C TYR A 238 12.19 12.80 -2.35
N ILE A 239 11.02 12.28 -1.94
CA ILE A 239 9.72 12.90 -2.24
C ILE A 239 9.51 14.06 -1.26
N LYS A 240 9.54 15.30 -1.76
CA LYS A 240 9.41 16.52 -0.91
C LYS A 240 8.00 17.13 -0.90
N HIS A 241 7.13 16.66 -1.77
CA HIS A 241 5.75 17.10 -1.91
C HIS A 241 4.85 15.88 -2.17
N PRO A 242 3.55 15.92 -1.83
CA PRO A 242 2.64 14.82 -2.17
C PRO A 242 2.63 14.58 -3.69
N VAL A 243 2.78 13.32 -4.10
CA VAL A 243 2.84 12.93 -5.52
C VAL A 243 1.85 11.83 -5.84
N MET A 244 1.14 11.97 -6.96
CA MET A 244 0.40 10.88 -7.57
C MET A 244 1.38 10.07 -8.41
N LEU A 245 1.64 8.83 -8.00
CA LEU A 245 2.43 7.88 -8.77
C LEU A 245 1.68 7.47 -10.05
N VAL A 246 2.42 6.99 -11.06
CA VAL A 246 1.78 6.45 -12.28
C VAL A 246 0.91 5.24 -11.94
N SER A 247 1.41 4.35 -11.08
CA SER A 247 0.64 3.25 -10.53
C SER A 247 1.34 2.64 -9.31
N LYS A 248 0.59 2.34 -8.25
CA LYS A 248 1.09 1.46 -7.15
C LYS A 248 1.16 -0.03 -7.54
N ASN A 249 0.78 -0.38 -8.78
CA ASN A 249 0.92 -1.75 -9.27
C ASN A 249 2.39 -2.03 -9.63
N ILE A 250 2.85 -1.58 -10.82
CA ILE A 250 4.22 -1.85 -11.33
C ILE A 250 5.08 -0.57 -11.41
N MET A 251 4.51 0.55 -11.88
CA MET A 251 5.26 1.80 -12.12
C MET A 251 5.14 2.77 -10.92
N ASN A 252 5.70 2.34 -9.79
CA ASN A 252 5.51 2.94 -8.46
C ASN A 252 6.47 4.10 -8.12
N MET A 253 6.99 4.84 -9.10
CA MET A 253 7.77 6.04 -8.80
C MET A 253 7.43 7.22 -9.72
N VAL A 254 7.99 8.38 -9.40
CA VAL A 254 7.73 9.65 -10.09
C VAL A 254 8.62 9.76 -11.32
N TRP A 255 8.04 9.59 -12.50
CA TRP A 255 8.78 9.56 -13.77
C TRP A 255 8.93 10.95 -14.40
N GLY A 256 10.07 11.17 -15.05
CA GLY A 256 10.57 12.44 -15.58
C GLY A 256 9.68 13.15 -16.61
N TRP A 257 8.56 12.56 -17.00
CA TRP A 257 7.53 13.18 -17.84
C TRP A 257 6.10 12.89 -17.34
N ASP A 258 5.82 11.70 -16.79
CA ASP A 258 4.48 11.32 -16.34
C ASP A 258 3.93 12.24 -15.24
N TYR A 259 4.79 12.82 -14.40
CA TYR A 259 4.37 13.81 -13.39
C TYR A 259 3.57 14.97 -14.00
N ALA A 260 3.91 15.39 -15.22
CA ALA A 260 3.23 16.49 -15.92
C ALA A 260 1.86 16.06 -16.47
N PHE A 261 1.73 14.79 -16.90
CA PHE A 261 0.43 14.21 -17.29
C PHE A 261 -0.48 14.02 -16.08
N ASN A 262 0.09 13.51 -14.98
CA ASN A 262 -0.58 13.37 -13.70
C ASN A 262 -1.09 14.72 -13.19
N ALA A 263 -0.26 15.76 -13.24
CA ALA A 263 -0.66 17.11 -12.90
C ALA A 263 -1.84 17.62 -13.77
N TYR A 264 -1.74 17.42 -15.09
CA TYR A 264 -2.79 17.86 -16.00
C TYR A 264 -4.11 17.09 -15.81
N ALA A 265 -4.06 15.80 -15.47
CA ALA A 265 -5.24 15.02 -15.14
C ALA A 265 -5.94 15.51 -13.86
N LEU A 266 -5.16 16.10 -12.94
CA LEU A 266 -5.63 16.56 -11.63
C LEU A 266 -6.04 18.04 -11.60
N VAL A 267 -5.58 18.90 -12.52
CA VAL A 267 -5.63 20.36 -12.34
C VAL A 267 -7.02 20.94 -12.08
N ASP A 268 -8.06 20.43 -12.72
CA ASP A 268 -9.45 20.87 -12.57
C ASP A 268 -10.18 20.22 -11.38
N LYS A 269 -9.56 19.22 -10.76
CA LYS A 269 -10.13 18.43 -9.65
C LYS A 269 -9.44 18.74 -8.33
N GLN A 270 -8.11 18.77 -8.36
CA GLN A 270 -7.18 18.87 -7.23
C GLN A 270 -5.99 19.78 -7.61
N PRO A 271 -6.20 21.11 -7.75
CA PRO A 271 -5.18 22.03 -8.27
C PRO A 271 -3.91 22.10 -7.41
N GLU A 272 -4.04 22.01 -6.09
CA GLU A 272 -2.88 22.00 -5.18
C GLU A 272 -2.01 20.75 -5.37
N LEU A 273 -2.65 19.57 -5.44
CA LEU A 273 -1.95 18.31 -5.72
C LEU A 273 -1.37 18.30 -7.14
N ALA A 274 -2.07 18.88 -8.11
CA ALA A 274 -1.56 19.01 -9.48
C ALA A 274 -0.27 19.84 -9.52
N TYR A 275 -0.23 20.98 -8.85
CA TYR A 275 0.98 21.80 -8.75
C TYR A 275 2.08 21.11 -7.94
N ALA A 276 1.72 20.36 -6.89
CA ALA A 276 2.67 19.57 -6.11
C ALA A 276 3.45 18.55 -6.96
N GLN A 277 2.88 18.03 -8.05
CA GLN A 277 3.62 17.14 -8.97
C GLN A 277 4.83 17.85 -9.61
N PHE A 278 4.67 19.13 -9.99
CA PHE A 278 5.76 19.94 -10.51
C PHE A 278 6.78 20.29 -9.42
N LEU A 279 6.29 20.68 -8.24
CA LEU A 279 7.17 20.99 -7.10
C LEU A 279 8.03 19.78 -6.71
N ALA A 280 7.47 18.57 -6.70
CA ALA A 280 8.20 17.34 -6.43
C ALA A 280 9.32 17.10 -7.43
N MET A 281 9.07 17.28 -8.73
CA MET A 281 10.09 17.11 -9.76
C MET A 281 11.17 18.21 -9.68
N THR A 282 10.78 19.47 -9.47
CA THR A 282 11.72 20.58 -9.34
C THR A 282 12.60 20.45 -8.10
N ALA A 283 12.09 19.88 -7.00
CA ALA A 283 12.89 19.59 -5.81
C ALA A 283 14.03 18.59 -6.07
N MET A 284 13.97 17.84 -7.17
CA MET A 284 14.98 16.87 -7.60
C MET A 284 15.87 17.39 -8.75
N GLN A 285 15.69 18.65 -9.16
CA GLN A 285 16.54 19.28 -10.16
C GLN A 285 17.98 19.40 -9.65
N ASP A 286 18.95 18.98 -10.46
CA ASP A 286 20.35 19.23 -10.12
C ASP A 286 20.78 20.68 -10.41
N GLU A 287 21.99 21.01 -9.96
CA GLU A 287 22.57 22.35 -10.12
C GLU A 287 22.74 22.80 -11.58
N PHE A 288 22.72 21.86 -12.54
CA PHE A 288 22.83 22.13 -13.98
C PHE A 288 21.46 22.20 -14.68
N GLY A 289 20.38 21.99 -13.93
CA GLY A 289 19.01 22.10 -14.42
C GLY A 289 18.39 20.80 -14.90
N ALA A 290 19.06 19.65 -14.78
CA ALA A 290 18.52 18.37 -15.22
C ALA A 290 17.60 17.73 -14.17
N TYR A 291 16.49 17.17 -14.63
CA TYR A 291 15.59 16.33 -13.83
C TYR A 291 16.01 14.86 -13.90
N PRO A 292 15.79 14.07 -12.83
CA PRO A 292 15.99 12.62 -12.90
C PRO A 292 15.01 11.97 -13.86
N ASP A 293 15.35 10.78 -14.38
CA ASP A 293 14.43 9.94 -15.13
C ASP A 293 13.24 9.52 -14.26
N ALA A 294 13.52 9.30 -12.98
CA ALA A 294 12.67 8.52 -12.11
C ALA A 294 13.13 8.64 -10.64
N PHE A 295 12.23 8.78 -9.68
CA PHE A 295 12.57 8.70 -8.25
C PHE A 295 11.40 8.25 -7.37
N HIS A 296 11.70 7.56 -6.26
CA HIS A 296 10.80 7.35 -5.11
C HIS A 296 11.51 7.80 -3.83
N ALA A 297 10.88 7.60 -2.67
CA ALA A 297 11.41 8.00 -1.36
C ALA A 297 12.86 7.55 -1.06
N ARG A 298 13.34 6.41 -1.57
CA ARG A 298 14.69 5.86 -1.24
C ARG A 298 15.68 5.83 -2.41
N ARG A 299 15.25 6.05 -3.64
CA ARG A 299 16.11 5.95 -4.83
C ARG A 299 15.76 6.98 -5.89
N GLU A 300 16.78 7.48 -6.57
CA GLU A 300 16.66 8.22 -7.83
C GLU A 300 17.40 7.51 -8.98
N VAL A 301 17.01 7.82 -10.22
CA VAL A 301 17.59 7.31 -11.47
C VAL A 301 17.95 8.50 -12.35
N ARG A 302 19.23 8.68 -12.67
CA ARG A 302 19.74 9.77 -13.54
C ARG A 302 20.37 9.31 -14.84
N SER A 303 20.36 8.01 -15.10
CA SER A 303 21.02 7.42 -16.29
C SER A 303 20.27 7.67 -17.60
N PHE A 304 19.05 8.21 -17.54
CA PHE A 304 18.18 8.45 -18.69
C PHE A 304 17.43 9.78 -18.53
N VAL A 305 16.81 10.24 -19.61
CA VAL A 305 15.91 11.39 -19.61
C VAL A 305 14.63 11.06 -20.39
N LYS A 306 13.57 11.81 -20.13
CA LYS A 306 12.31 11.77 -20.88
C LYS A 306 12.09 13.06 -21.69
N PRO A 307 11.23 13.05 -22.72
CA PRO A 307 10.90 14.24 -23.48
C PRO A 307 10.43 15.41 -22.58
N PRO A 308 10.90 16.65 -22.81
CA PRO A 308 10.63 17.78 -21.92
C PRO A 308 9.23 18.37 -22.19
N VAL A 309 8.19 17.76 -21.62
CA VAL A 309 6.78 18.16 -21.80
C VAL A 309 6.29 19.18 -20.76
N GLN A 310 7.11 19.54 -19.78
CA GLN A 310 6.71 20.31 -18.61
C GLN A 310 6.19 21.72 -18.94
N GLY A 311 6.82 22.44 -19.86
CA GLY A 311 6.35 23.78 -20.26
C GLY A 311 4.99 23.74 -20.97
N PHE A 312 4.77 22.70 -21.77
CA PHE A 312 3.50 22.50 -22.47
C PHE A 312 2.35 22.22 -21.51
N PHE A 313 2.54 21.30 -20.55
CA PHE A 313 1.50 21.00 -19.56
C PHE A 313 1.27 22.14 -18.57
N LEU A 314 2.32 22.85 -18.16
CA LEU A 314 2.18 24.00 -17.27
C LEU A 314 1.36 25.13 -17.91
N ASP A 315 1.62 25.49 -19.17
CA ASP A 315 0.79 26.46 -19.92
C ASP A 315 -0.69 26.03 -19.98
N LYS A 316 -0.94 24.74 -20.24
CA LYS A 316 -2.31 24.22 -20.25
C LYS A 316 -2.99 24.26 -18.88
N MET A 317 -2.26 23.91 -17.83
CA MET A 317 -2.76 23.98 -16.45
C MET A 317 -3.15 25.41 -16.08
N TYR A 318 -2.30 26.40 -16.36
CA TYR A 318 -2.61 27.82 -16.13
C TYR A 318 -3.87 28.29 -16.89
N ARG A 319 -4.13 27.77 -18.09
CA ARG A 319 -5.35 28.13 -18.83
C ARG A 319 -6.62 27.51 -18.22
N LEU A 320 -6.52 26.39 -17.53
CA LEU A 320 -7.65 25.69 -16.90
C LEU A 320 -7.90 26.15 -15.46
N SER A 321 -6.84 26.49 -14.72
CA SER A 321 -6.87 26.94 -13.33
C SER A 321 -5.83 28.06 -13.15
N PRO A 322 -6.16 29.31 -13.54
CA PRO A 322 -5.22 30.42 -13.55
C PRO A 322 -4.76 30.90 -12.17
#